data_AF-A0A3D9URQ1-F1
#
_entry.id   AF-A0A3D9URQ1-F1
#
_cell.length_a   1.000
_cell.length_b   1.000
_cell.length_c   1.000
_cell.angle_alpha   90.00
_cell.angle_beta   90.00
_cell.angle_gamma   90.00
#
_symmetry.space_group_name_H-M   'P 1'
#
loop_
_entity.id
_entity.type
_entity.pdbx_description
1 polymer ?
#
loop_
_entity_poly.entity_id
_entity_poly.type
_entity_poly.pdbx_seq_one_letter_code
_entity_poly.pdbx_strand_id
1 'polypeptide(L)'
;MKLSPVRFCSAVACTAALALSGGVAAPAARAAATPGEYVPLPSPTRVFDTRFPSLAAGEARPMRPDESRIVDVVSRLRTASGATVAPDQVSAVMVTTTVANTSAAGYVTTQQKNTGRSPAVSTVNFPAGNHQLANTTIVPVAADGTLDVTEGAGSSNVILDVIGWFTSGATLPADVVASQVDITDPARFYDSRFNGDGPLGGDRTRTIRFETPFSDADINTALVQMTAASPTGNGYLQAWDGRTTTPPPTSVLNFRRGENIASFVAVPVRKVAAGVFEFTVRATGGPTHIVIDSVGDAGRFTAATYRPITPWRFLDTRRTSALKARSTLSIAVPAAANARTANTWTMVGNATMIAGSSSGYSLFWSGGLPRPIASTTNTMAGQNRASGAAVVLGYDPTTAQNKLLGVHNGSGAAAHVLFDISGRFEASPAAGAAMAKRAWRYVGSR
;
A
#
# COMPACT_ATOMS: atom_id res chain seq x y z
N MET A 1 -1.24 94.95 -26.70
CA MET A 1 -0.27 95.01 -27.82
C MET A 1 0.91 94.10 -27.46
N LYS A 2 1.18 93.06 -28.29
CA LYS A 2 2.42 92.27 -28.55
C LYS A 2 3.53 92.18 -27.46
N LEU A 3 4.27 91.10 -27.20
CA LEU A 3 4.44 89.69 -27.67
C LEU A 3 5.45 89.03 -26.69
N SER A 4 5.42 87.69 -26.56
CA SER A 4 6.31 86.72 -25.85
C SER A 4 7.84 86.84 -26.16
N PRO A 5 8.82 86.05 -25.58
CA PRO A 5 8.70 84.69 -24.98
C PRO A 5 9.65 84.19 -23.83
N VAL A 6 9.20 83.11 -23.17
CA VAL A 6 9.87 81.85 -22.71
C VAL A 6 11.11 81.88 -21.76
N ARG A 7 11.01 81.13 -20.64
CA ARG A 7 11.93 80.00 -20.27
C ARG A 7 11.42 79.22 -19.03
N PHE A 8 11.42 77.89 -19.17
CA PHE A 8 11.15 76.87 -18.14
C PHE A 8 12.32 76.75 -17.14
N CYS A 9 12.04 76.43 -15.87
CA CYS A 9 13.04 75.85 -14.96
C CYS A 9 12.39 74.76 -14.08
N SER A 10 13.06 73.62 -13.98
CA SER A 10 12.56 72.34 -13.47
C SER A 10 12.79 72.13 -11.97
N ALA A 11 12.06 71.13 -11.45
CA ALA A 11 11.91 70.69 -10.08
C ALA A 11 13.21 70.42 -9.27
N VAL A 12 13.14 70.69 -7.96
CA VAL A 12 14.07 70.18 -6.94
C VAL A 12 13.37 69.05 -6.18
N ALA A 13 13.91 67.85 -6.28
CA ALA A 13 13.53 66.67 -5.50
C ALA A 13 14.29 66.64 -4.17
N CYS A 14 13.59 66.36 -3.07
CA CYS A 14 14.17 66.05 -1.77
C CYS A 14 13.88 64.58 -1.46
N THR A 15 14.87 63.71 -1.66
CA THR A 15 14.79 62.27 -1.35
C THR A 15 15.60 61.98 -0.09
N ALA A 16 14.92 61.58 0.98
CA ALA A 16 15.54 61.05 2.18
C ALA A 16 16.07 59.63 1.92
N ALA A 17 17.35 59.39 2.24
CA ALA A 17 17.96 58.09 2.15
C ALA A 17 17.58 57.23 3.38
N LEU A 18 16.75 56.20 3.19
CA LEU A 18 16.64 55.08 4.13
C LEU A 18 17.75 54.07 3.82
N ALA A 19 18.68 53.89 4.75
CA ALA A 19 19.64 52.80 4.72
C ALA A 19 18.94 51.48 5.05
N LEU A 20 18.72 50.63 4.04
CA LEU A 20 18.31 49.24 4.21
C LEU A 20 19.54 48.42 4.60
N SER A 21 19.72 48.14 5.88
CA SER A 21 20.63 47.08 6.34
C SER A 21 20.06 45.73 5.89
N GLY A 22 20.68 45.11 4.90
CA GLY A 22 20.34 43.78 4.41
C GLY A 22 20.61 42.71 5.46
N GLY A 23 19.64 42.48 6.34
CA GLY A 23 19.57 41.25 7.13
C GLY A 23 19.08 40.13 6.22
N VAL A 24 19.95 39.18 5.89
CA VAL A 24 19.52 37.88 5.37
C VAL A 24 18.65 37.24 6.45
N ALA A 25 17.34 37.18 6.20
CA ALA A 25 16.42 36.45 7.07
C ALA A 25 16.94 35.01 7.20
N ALA A 26 17.17 34.56 8.43
CA ALA A 26 17.49 33.17 8.69
C ALA A 26 16.43 32.29 8.02
N PRO A 27 16.81 31.19 7.34
CA PRO A 27 15.82 30.30 6.73
C PRO A 27 14.84 29.86 7.81
N ALA A 28 13.54 30.04 7.55
CA ALA A 28 12.49 29.64 8.47
C ALA A 28 12.72 28.19 8.90
N ALA A 29 12.74 27.94 10.21
CA ALA A 29 12.88 26.60 10.75
C ALA A 29 11.84 25.68 10.11
N ARG A 30 12.30 24.61 9.49
CA ARG A 30 11.45 23.72 8.70
C ARG A 30 10.48 22.99 9.61
N ALA A 31 9.19 23.18 9.39
CA ALA A 31 8.15 22.55 10.18
C ALA A 31 8.28 21.02 10.15
N ALA A 32 8.03 20.40 11.31
CA ALA A 32 7.85 18.96 11.45
C ALA A 32 6.76 18.46 10.49
N ALA A 33 6.93 17.26 9.93
CA ALA A 33 5.86 16.65 9.14
C ALA A 33 4.70 16.23 10.04
N THR A 34 3.51 16.07 9.46
CA THR A 34 2.42 15.42 10.19
C THR A 34 2.77 13.94 10.34
N PRO A 35 2.70 13.33 11.54
CA PRO A 35 2.94 11.90 11.69
C PRO A 35 1.95 11.05 10.87
N GLY A 36 2.43 9.95 10.30
CA GLY A 36 1.61 8.96 9.60
C GLY A 36 1.20 9.33 8.18
N GLU A 37 1.78 10.38 7.59
CA GLU A 37 1.62 10.68 6.16
C GLU A 37 2.43 9.68 5.33
N TYR A 38 1.90 9.29 4.18
CA TYR A 38 2.55 8.37 3.25
C TYR A 38 3.50 9.11 2.31
N VAL A 39 4.67 8.54 2.09
CA VAL A 39 5.68 9.02 1.14
C VAL A 39 5.98 7.89 0.16
N PRO A 40 5.59 8.00 -1.13
CA PRO A 40 5.97 7.03 -2.15
C PRO A 40 7.47 7.12 -2.44
N LEU A 41 8.11 5.98 -2.69
CA LEU A 41 9.46 5.98 -3.25
C LEU A 41 9.39 6.20 -4.77
N PRO A 42 10.34 6.95 -5.37
CA PRO A 42 10.43 7.12 -6.83
C PRO A 42 10.57 5.78 -7.56
N SER A 43 11.28 4.84 -6.95
CA SER A 43 11.35 3.44 -7.37
C SER A 43 11.42 2.53 -6.14
N PRO A 44 10.84 1.32 -6.23
CA PRO A 44 10.97 0.32 -5.17
C PRO A 44 12.44 0.04 -4.84
N THR A 45 12.77 0.05 -3.56
CA THR A 45 14.13 -0.20 -3.05
C THR A 45 14.23 -1.61 -2.49
N ARG A 46 15.08 -2.45 -3.09
CA ARG A 46 15.42 -3.76 -2.54
C ARG A 46 16.34 -3.62 -1.34
N VAL A 47 15.82 -3.93 -0.16
CA VAL A 47 16.57 -3.80 1.11
C VAL A 47 17.12 -5.14 1.58
N PHE A 48 16.55 -6.25 1.12
CA PHE A 48 16.95 -7.59 1.51
C PHE A 48 16.70 -8.57 0.37
N ASP A 49 17.67 -9.43 0.06
CA ASP A 49 17.50 -10.50 -0.92
C ASP A 49 18.47 -11.64 -0.62
N THR A 50 17.93 -12.72 -0.07
CA THR A 50 18.68 -13.92 0.32
C THR A 50 19.31 -14.67 -0.87
N ARG A 51 19.01 -14.30 -2.11
CA ARG A 51 19.60 -14.91 -3.31
C ARG A 51 20.92 -14.26 -3.70
N PHE A 52 21.17 -13.03 -3.25
CA PHE A 52 22.31 -12.24 -3.71
C PHE A 52 23.46 -12.21 -2.70
N PRO A 53 24.71 -12.20 -3.18
CA PRO A 53 25.91 -12.18 -2.34
C PRO A 53 26.21 -10.81 -1.73
N SER A 54 25.32 -9.82 -1.88
CA SER A 54 25.45 -8.51 -1.21
C SER A 54 25.19 -8.56 0.30
N LEU A 55 24.75 -9.71 0.81
CA LEU A 55 24.64 -10.03 2.23
C LEU A 55 26.00 -10.50 2.79
N ALA A 56 26.12 -10.63 4.12
CA ALA A 56 27.34 -11.13 4.72
C ALA A 56 27.65 -12.57 4.25
N ALA A 57 28.92 -12.98 4.32
CA ALA A 57 29.34 -14.30 3.88
C ALA A 57 28.53 -15.42 4.58
N GLY A 58 27.94 -16.31 3.78
CA GLY A 58 27.07 -17.39 4.28
C GLY A 58 25.60 -17.03 4.48
N GLU A 59 25.21 -15.76 4.27
CA GLU A 59 23.81 -15.32 4.37
C GLU A 59 23.05 -15.41 3.04
N ALA A 60 23.75 -15.45 1.90
CA ALA A 60 23.16 -15.63 0.57
C ALA A 60 22.71 -17.08 0.34
N ARG A 61 21.65 -17.48 1.05
CA ARG A 61 21.02 -18.81 0.99
C ARG A 61 19.55 -18.71 1.37
N PRO A 62 18.71 -19.70 0.99
CA PRO A 62 17.38 -19.83 1.57
C PRO A 62 17.42 -19.76 3.10
N MET A 63 16.46 -19.06 3.67
CA MET A 63 16.21 -19.08 5.11
C MET A 63 15.70 -20.46 5.50
N ARG A 64 16.08 -20.90 6.71
CA ARG A 64 15.71 -22.19 7.30
C ARG A 64 14.50 -22.01 8.22
N PRO A 65 13.79 -23.11 8.56
CA PRO A 65 12.74 -23.04 9.56
C PRO A 65 13.24 -22.40 10.87
N ASP A 66 12.40 -21.54 11.44
CA ASP A 66 12.63 -20.75 12.65
C ASP A 66 13.85 -19.79 12.59
N GLU A 67 14.42 -19.56 11.41
CA GLU A 67 15.47 -18.56 11.22
C GLU A 67 14.86 -17.15 11.17
N SER A 68 15.38 -16.27 12.02
CA SER A 68 15.10 -14.83 12.01
C SER A 68 16.32 -14.05 11.53
N ARG A 69 16.09 -12.99 10.76
CA ARG A 69 17.11 -12.04 10.30
C ARG A 69 16.64 -10.62 10.52
N ILE A 70 17.49 -9.83 11.13
CA ILE A 70 17.29 -8.39 11.27
C ILE A 70 17.70 -7.72 9.96
N VAL A 71 16.80 -6.92 9.40
CA VAL A 71 17.02 -6.20 8.16
C VAL A 71 17.00 -4.70 8.44
N ASP A 72 18.08 -4.01 8.09
CA ASP A 72 18.10 -2.55 8.03
C ASP A 72 17.40 -2.08 6.76
N VAL A 73 16.24 -1.45 6.96
CA VAL A 73 15.34 -1.07 5.89
C VAL A 73 15.50 0.41 5.56
N VAL A 74 15.52 1.28 6.57
CA VAL A 74 15.45 2.73 6.36
C VAL A 74 16.77 3.28 5.80
N SER A 75 17.93 2.78 6.23
CA SER A 75 19.22 3.34 5.78
C SER A 75 19.48 3.19 4.28
N ARG A 76 18.76 2.26 3.63
CA ARG A 76 18.81 2.00 2.19
C ARG A 76 17.91 2.93 1.39
N LEU A 77 16.94 3.59 2.03
CA LEU A 77 15.96 4.43 1.36
C LEU A 77 16.57 5.76 0.92
N ARG A 78 16.13 6.22 -0.24
CA ARG A 78 16.56 7.48 -0.84
C ARG A 78 15.33 8.29 -1.26
N THR A 79 15.40 9.61 -1.07
CA THR A 79 14.40 10.53 -1.61
C THR A 79 14.56 10.70 -3.12
N ALA A 80 13.67 11.47 -3.75
CA ALA A 80 13.75 11.75 -5.18
C ALA A 80 15.06 12.47 -5.58
N SER A 81 15.61 13.31 -4.71
CA SER A 81 16.91 13.96 -4.91
C SER A 81 18.12 13.06 -4.57
N GLY A 82 17.88 11.84 -4.09
CA GLY A 82 18.94 10.92 -3.64
C GLY A 82 19.41 11.16 -2.20
N ALA A 83 18.76 12.05 -1.44
CA ALA A 83 19.08 12.24 -0.02
C ALA A 83 18.74 10.97 0.79
N THR A 84 19.52 10.70 1.84
CA THR A 84 19.26 9.57 2.75
C THR A 84 18.03 9.88 3.61
N VAL A 85 17.16 8.90 3.77
CA VAL A 85 16.06 8.95 4.74
C VAL A 85 16.59 8.49 6.10
N ALA A 86 16.34 9.27 7.15
CA ALA A 86 16.79 8.94 8.50
C ALA A 86 15.76 8.03 9.21
N PRO A 87 16.19 7.06 10.05
CA PRO A 87 15.28 6.21 10.82
C PRO A 87 14.22 6.94 11.63
N ASP A 88 14.59 8.07 12.25
CA ASP A 88 13.70 8.90 13.06
C ASP A 88 12.62 9.62 12.25
N GLN A 89 12.70 9.63 10.91
CA GLN A 89 11.68 10.16 10.00
C GLN A 89 10.60 9.14 9.67
N VAL A 90 10.81 7.86 9.97
CA VAL A 90 9.97 6.75 9.51
C VAL A 90 9.29 6.05 10.69
N SER A 91 7.96 5.92 10.63
CA SER A 91 7.18 5.14 11.60
C SER A 91 6.81 3.74 11.09
N ALA A 92 6.66 3.58 9.78
CA ALA A 92 6.37 2.30 9.14
C ALA A 92 6.80 2.31 7.67
N VAL A 93 6.95 1.13 7.07
CA VAL A 93 7.21 0.96 5.64
C VAL A 93 6.08 0.18 4.99
N MET A 94 5.76 0.54 3.75
CA MET A 94 4.99 -0.33 2.86
C MET A 94 5.99 -1.20 2.09
N VAL A 95 5.94 -2.50 2.34
CA VAL A 95 6.93 -3.47 1.87
C VAL A 95 6.28 -4.65 1.19
N THR A 96 6.79 -4.99 0.01
CA THR A 96 6.48 -6.24 -0.67
C THR A 96 7.46 -7.30 -0.20
N THR A 97 6.94 -8.34 0.45
CA THR A 97 7.68 -9.55 0.82
C THR A 97 7.46 -10.60 -0.26
N THR A 98 8.53 -11.06 -0.90
CA THR A 98 8.49 -12.14 -1.90
C THR A 98 9.24 -13.35 -1.37
N VAL A 99 8.61 -14.52 -1.45
CA VAL A 99 9.26 -15.82 -1.27
C VAL A 99 9.52 -16.44 -2.63
N ALA A 100 10.65 -17.13 -2.77
CA ALA A 100 11.06 -17.87 -3.97
C ALA A 100 11.76 -19.17 -3.57
N ASN A 101 11.90 -20.12 -4.50
CA ASN A 101 12.62 -21.37 -4.27
C ASN A 101 12.15 -22.13 -3.03
N THR A 102 10.83 -22.11 -2.77
CA THR A 102 10.26 -22.78 -1.60
C THR A 102 10.45 -24.29 -1.72
N SER A 103 10.76 -24.98 -0.62
CA SER A 103 11.00 -26.44 -0.63
C SER A 103 9.90 -27.26 0.04
N ALA A 104 9.25 -26.71 1.05
CA ALA A 104 8.15 -27.30 1.80
C ALA A 104 7.06 -26.26 2.06
N ALA A 105 5.88 -26.68 2.51
CA ALA A 105 4.85 -25.74 2.92
C ALA A 105 5.33 -24.92 4.13
N GLY A 106 5.05 -23.63 4.14
CA GLY A 106 5.66 -22.72 5.09
C GLY A 106 5.07 -21.32 5.07
N TYR A 107 5.69 -20.44 5.86
CA TYR A 107 5.31 -19.05 5.92
C TYR A 107 6.46 -18.15 6.38
N VAL A 108 6.50 -16.94 5.81
CA VAL A 108 7.39 -15.86 6.25
C VAL A 108 6.60 -14.82 7.00
N THR A 109 7.21 -14.30 8.08
CA THR A 109 6.72 -13.18 8.88
C THR A 109 7.67 -12.01 8.72
N THR A 110 7.14 -10.84 8.37
CA THR A 110 7.88 -9.57 8.35
C THR A 110 7.25 -8.66 9.39
N GLN A 111 8.01 -8.28 10.41
CA GLN A 111 7.51 -7.51 11.55
C GLN A 111 8.53 -6.51 12.07
N GLN A 112 8.08 -5.59 12.93
CA GLN A 112 8.98 -4.69 13.65
C GLN A 112 9.98 -5.50 14.49
N LYS A 113 11.25 -5.08 14.52
CA LYS A 113 12.27 -5.72 15.35
C LYS A 113 11.87 -5.70 16.84
N ASN A 114 12.19 -6.80 17.54
CA ASN A 114 12.06 -6.95 18.99
C ASN A 114 10.64 -6.83 19.59
N THR A 115 9.57 -6.96 18.79
CA THR A 115 8.19 -6.96 19.32
C THR A 115 7.74 -8.31 19.91
N GLY A 116 8.62 -9.32 19.92
CA GLY A 116 8.30 -10.69 20.35
C GLY A 116 7.45 -11.46 19.32
N ARG A 117 7.24 -12.77 19.54
CA ARG A 117 6.44 -13.65 18.66
C ARG A 117 4.93 -13.52 18.95
N SER A 118 4.42 -12.30 19.08
CA SER A 118 3.02 -12.05 19.42
C SER A 118 2.19 -11.72 18.19
N PRO A 119 1.01 -12.35 18.02
CA PRO A 119 0.82 -13.77 17.68
C PRO A 119 1.59 -14.17 16.40
N ALA A 120 1.62 -15.47 16.04
CA ALA A 120 2.27 -15.94 14.80
C ALA A 120 1.56 -15.41 13.54
N VAL A 121 1.81 -14.15 13.16
CA VAL A 121 1.25 -13.47 11.99
C VAL A 121 2.08 -13.85 10.76
N SER A 122 1.48 -14.50 9.77
CA SER A 122 2.20 -14.81 8.53
C SER A 122 2.01 -13.66 7.54
N THR A 123 3.10 -13.12 6.98
CA THR A 123 3.05 -12.15 5.88
C THR A 123 2.79 -12.85 4.54
N VAL A 124 3.53 -13.93 4.26
CA VAL A 124 3.35 -14.76 3.05
C VAL A 124 3.18 -16.21 3.47
N ASN A 125 2.17 -16.89 2.93
CA ASN A 125 2.02 -18.34 3.05
C ASN A 125 2.32 -19.00 1.71
N PHE A 126 3.06 -20.10 1.74
CA PHE A 126 3.40 -20.86 0.53
C PHE A 126 3.14 -22.36 0.72
N PRO A 127 2.60 -23.05 -0.31
CA PRO A 127 2.47 -24.52 -0.28
C PRO A 127 3.82 -25.19 -0.51
N ALA A 128 3.86 -26.51 -0.38
CA ALA A 128 5.03 -27.29 -0.80
C ALA A 128 5.30 -27.19 -2.31
N GLY A 129 6.55 -27.44 -2.70
CA GLY A 129 7.05 -27.28 -4.07
C GLY A 129 7.64 -25.90 -4.32
N ASN A 130 8.16 -25.66 -5.52
CA ASN A 130 8.92 -24.43 -5.86
C ASN A 130 8.01 -23.26 -6.26
N HIS A 131 7.51 -22.49 -5.30
CA HIS A 131 6.64 -21.33 -5.51
C HIS A 131 7.43 -20.02 -5.51
N GLN A 132 6.87 -19.04 -6.24
CA GLN A 132 7.20 -17.64 -6.09
C GLN A 132 5.91 -16.91 -5.76
N LEU A 133 5.83 -16.31 -4.58
CA LEU A 133 4.63 -15.63 -4.07
C LEU A 133 5.06 -14.31 -3.45
N ALA A 134 4.27 -13.27 -3.67
CA ALA A 134 4.51 -11.95 -3.09
C ALA A 134 3.26 -11.45 -2.39
N ASN A 135 3.48 -10.68 -1.31
CA ASN A 135 2.44 -9.96 -0.62
C ASN A 135 2.98 -8.60 -0.15
N THR A 136 2.19 -7.54 -0.32
CA THR A 136 2.53 -6.20 0.17
C THR A 136 1.80 -5.91 1.46
N THR A 137 2.54 -5.46 2.48
CA THR A 137 1.99 -5.12 3.80
C THR A 137 2.58 -3.81 4.32
N ILE A 138 1.90 -3.18 5.29
CA ILE A 138 2.44 -2.06 6.04
C ILE A 138 2.99 -2.59 7.36
N VAL A 139 4.29 -2.38 7.59
CA VAL A 139 5.02 -2.92 8.75
C VAL A 139 5.66 -1.77 9.52
N PRO A 140 5.35 -1.60 10.83
CA PRO A 140 6.05 -0.64 11.67
C PRO A 140 7.56 -0.94 11.72
N VAL A 141 8.39 0.10 11.76
CA VAL A 141 9.85 -0.06 11.88
C VAL A 141 10.29 0.20 13.32
N ALA A 142 11.37 -0.44 13.75
CA ALA A 142 12.00 -0.09 15.03
C ALA A 142 12.65 1.31 14.94
N ALA A 143 12.98 1.89 16.09
CA ALA A 143 13.57 3.23 16.17
C ALA A 143 14.90 3.36 15.40
N ASP A 144 15.61 2.24 15.21
CA ASP A 144 16.83 2.15 14.41
C ASP A 144 16.56 1.89 12.92
N GLY A 145 15.29 1.86 12.48
CA GLY A 145 14.90 1.68 11.08
C GLY A 145 14.89 0.23 10.62
N THR A 146 14.92 -0.74 11.54
CA THR A 146 15.04 -2.16 11.23
C THR A 146 13.73 -2.95 11.37
N LEU A 147 13.67 -4.07 10.65
CA LEU A 147 12.63 -5.10 10.71
C LEU A 147 13.23 -6.45 11.11
N ASP A 148 12.38 -7.36 11.59
CA ASP A 148 12.64 -8.79 11.74
C ASP A 148 11.91 -9.56 10.63
N VAL A 149 12.65 -10.38 9.90
CA VAL A 149 12.14 -11.32 8.91
C VAL A 149 12.38 -12.73 9.43
N THR A 150 11.30 -13.47 9.66
CA THR A 150 11.36 -14.84 10.18
C THR A 150 10.75 -15.82 9.18
N GLU A 151 11.49 -16.87 8.83
CA GLU A 151 10.98 -18.04 8.13
C GLU A 151 10.39 -19.00 9.18
N GLY A 152 9.08 -18.96 9.38
CA GLY A 152 8.44 -19.66 10.50
C GLY A 152 8.27 -21.16 10.28
N ALA A 153 8.30 -21.63 9.04
CA ALA A 153 8.27 -23.05 8.67
C ALA A 153 8.68 -23.21 7.21
N GLY A 154 9.22 -24.37 6.84
CA GLY A 154 9.73 -24.62 5.50
C GLY A 154 11.03 -23.85 5.24
N SER A 155 11.40 -23.70 3.97
CA SER A 155 12.59 -22.94 3.58
C SER A 155 12.33 -22.25 2.26
N SER A 156 12.73 -20.99 2.18
CA SER A 156 12.56 -20.15 1.00
C SER A 156 13.68 -19.12 0.89
N ASN A 157 13.90 -18.62 -0.32
CA ASN A 157 14.55 -17.34 -0.50
C ASN A 157 13.54 -16.22 -0.24
N VAL A 158 13.89 -15.28 0.64
CA VAL A 158 13.11 -14.08 0.92
C VAL A 158 13.73 -12.85 0.27
N ILE A 159 12.88 -12.00 -0.30
CA ILE A 159 13.20 -10.70 -0.88
C ILE A 159 12.27 -9.65 -0.29
N LEU A 160 12.81 -8.53 0.15
CA LEU A 160 12.05 -7.36 0.59
C LEU A 160 12.31 -6.17 -0.32
N ASP A 161 11.24 -5.66 -0.92
CA ASP A 161 11.25 -4.45 -1.73
C ASP A 161 10.33 -3.42 -1.06
N VAL A 162 10.89 -2.29 -0.60
CA VAL A 162 10.12 -1.18 -0.02
C VAL A 162 9.59 -0.31 -1.16
N ILE A 163 8.32 0.05 -1.13
CA ILE A 163 7.66 0.87 -2.16
C ILE A 163 7.27 2.26 -1.67
N GLY A 164 7.22 2.45 -0.35
CA GLY A 164 6.92 3.72 0.29
C GLY A 164 7.05 3.60 1.81
N TRP A 165 6.93 4.71 2.51
CA TRP A 165 7.08 4.77 3.96
C TRP A 165 6.12 5.79 4.59
N PHE A 166 5.93 5.70 5.90
CA PHE A 166 5.05 6.59 6.66
C PHE A 166 5.87 7.45 7.61
N THR A 167 5.55 8.74 7.67
CA THR A 167 6.27 9.72 8.49
C THR A 167 6.12 9.44 9.98
N SER A 168 7.16 9.73 10.76
CA SER A 168 7.12 9.70 12.23
C SER A 168 6.61 11.00 12.84
N GLY A 169 6.67 12.11 12.09
CA GLY A 169 6.49 13.47 12.59
C GLY A 169 7.79 14.28 12.65
N ALA A 170 8.95 13.67 12.39
CA ALA A 170 10.20 14.42 12.31
C ALA A 170 10.22 15.36 11.08
N THR A 171 11.16 16.32 11.08
CA THR A 171 11.41 17.20 9.95
C THR A 171 11.92 16.40 8.75
N LEU A 172 11.32 16.61 7.58
CA LEU A 172 11.66 15.89 6.35
C LEU A 172 12.60 16.69 5.43
N PRO A 173 13.36 16.00 4.55
CA PRO A 173 14.12 16.64 3.48
C PRO A 173 13.26 17.49 2.54
N ALA A 174 13.91 18.36 1.76
CA ALA A 174 13.21 19.45 1.10
C ALA A 174 12.21 19.04 0.01
N ASP A 175 12.58 17.98 -0.67
CA ASP A 175 11.95 17.36 -1.82
C ASP A 175 10.91 16.30 -1.44
N VAL A 176 10.79 15.96 -0.17
CA VAL A 176 9.84 14.92 0.27
C VAL A 176 8.42 15.46 0.26
N VAL A 177 7.58 14.79 -0.52
CA VAL A 177 6.15 15.01 -0.57
C VAL A 177 5.46 13.93 0.25
N ALA A 178 4.96 14.31 1.41
CA ALA A 178 4.12 13.46 2.24
C ALA A 178 2.63 13.69 1.90
N SER A 179 1.87 12.60 1.91
CA SER A 179 0.47 12.53 1.48
C SER A 179 -0.41 11.97 2.60
N GLN A 180 -1.63 12.49 2.71
CA GLN A 180 -2.67 11.79 3.47
C GLN A 180 -3.28 10.70 2.58
N VAL A 181 -3.85 9.68 3.22
CA VAL A 181 -4.38 8.50 2.54
C VAL A 181 -5.89 8.48 2.69
N ASP A 182 -6.58 8.28 1.57
CA ASP A 182 -8.01 8.00 1.54
C ASP A 182 -8.24 6.53 1.20
N ILE A 183 -8.86 5.77 2.11
CA ILE A 183 -9.24 4.37 1.88
C ILE A 183 -10.75 4.29 1.76
N THR A 184 -11.19 3.59 0.73
CA THR A 184 -12.59 3.35 0.38
C THR A 184 -12.87 1.85 0.29
N ASP A 185 -14.15 1.48 0.20
CA ASP A 185 -14.47 0.10 -0.13
C ASP A 185 -14.05 -0.23 -1.57
N PRO A 186 -13.55 -1.46 -1.82
CA PRO A 186 -13.08 -1.84 -3.14
C PRO A 186 -14.12 -1.68 -4.25
N ALA A 187 -13.76 -0.98 -5.33
CA ALA A 187 -14.60 -0.81 -6.51
C ALA A 187 -13.86 -1.17 -7.80
N ARG A 188 -14.47 -1.98 -8.65
CA ARG A 188 -13.85 -2.35 -9.93
C ARG A 188 -13.85 -1.17 -10.87
N PHE A 189 -12.67 -0.81 -11.37
CA PHE A 189 -12.57 0.21 -12.41
C PHE A 189 -11.91 -0.33 -13.68
N TYR A 190 -11.05 -1.36 -13.60
CA TYR A 190 -10.46 -1.98 -14.79
C TYR A 190 -10.65 -3.50 -14.80
N ASP A 191 -11.07 -4.05 -15.95
CA ASP A 191 -11.19 -5.48 -16.14
C ASP A 191 -10.96 -5.86 -17.61
N SER A 192 -9.77 -6.39 -17.90
CA SER A 192 -9.41 -6.73 -19.27
C SER A 192 -10.23 -7.87 -19.88
N ARG A 193 -11.07 -8.56 -19.07
CA ARG A 193 -12.00 -9.60 -19.53
C ARG A 193 -13.25 -9.01 -20.19
N PHE A 194 -13.64 -7.79 -19.82
CA PHE A 194 -14.89 -7.17 -20.26
C PHE A 194 -14.66 -5.89 -21.08
N ASN A 195 -13.48 -5.27 -20.97
CA ASN A 195 -13.16 -4.01 -21.64
C ASN A 195 -12.63 -4.18 -23.08
N GLY A 196 -12.60 -5.40 -23.63
CA GLY A 196 -12.10 -5.67 -24.98
C GLY A 196 -10.57 -5.75 -25.12
N ASP A 197 -9.80 -5.39 -24.09
CA ASP A 197 -8.32 -5.39 -24.15
C ASP A 197 -7.67 -6.78 -24.12
N GLY A 198 -8.42 -7.82 -23.73
CA GLY A 198 -7.93 -9.19 -23.63
C GLY A 198 -6.82 -9.40 -22.58
N PRO A 199 -6.22 -10.61 -22.53
CA PRO A 199 -5.11 -10.87 -21.64
C PRO A 199 -3.84 -10.12 -22.08
N LEU A 200 -3.06 -9.64 -21.12
CA LEU A 200 -1.76 -9.03 -21.37
C LEU A 200 -0.72 -10.14 -21.52
N GLY A 201 -0.05 -10.19 -22.68
CA GLY A 201 0.98 -11.18 -22.99
C GLY A 201 2.33 -10.93 -22.30
N GLY A 202 3.22 -11.92 -22.38
CA GLY A 202 4.55 -11.85 -21.78
C GLY A 202 5.35 -10.63 -22.20
N ASP A 203 5.83 -9.90 -21.20
CA ASP A 203 6.63 -8.67 -21.29
C ASP A 203 5.93 -7.49 -21.96
N ARG A 204 4.61 -7.55 -22.11
CA ARG A 204 3.80 -6.41 -22.56
C ARG A 204 3.44 -5.53 -21.38
N THR A 205 3.30 -4.25 -21.68
CA THR A 205 2.79 -3.23 -20.77
C THR A 205 1.40 -2.79 -21.18
N ARG A 206 0.65 -2.25 -20.22
CA ARG A 206 -0.64 -1.60 -20.44
C ARG A 206 -0.73 -0.38 -19.54
N THR A 207 -1.14 0.74 -20.12
CA THR A 207 -1.39 1.96 -19.35
C THR A 207 -2.84 1.98 -18.91
N ILE A 208 -3.03 2.11 -17.60
CA ILE A 208 -4.33 2.14 -16.96
C ILE A 208 -4.64 3.58 -16.57
N ARG A 209 -5.75 4.12 -17.09
CA ARG A 209 -6.24 5.44 -16.73
C ARG A 209 -7.45 5.36 -15.83
N PHE A 210 -7.53 6.28 -14.90
CA PHE A 210 -8.71 6.46 -14.06
C PHE A 210 -8.97 7.95 -13.85
N GLU A 211 -10.25 8.24 -13.64
CA GLU A 211 -10.71 9.56 -13.26
C GLU A 211 -11.16 9.54 -11.82
N THR A 212 -10.80 10.61 -11.13
CA THR A 212 -11.34 10.90 -9.81
C THR A 212 -12.29 12.09 -9.97
N PRO A 213 -13.51 12.04 -9.42
CA PRO A 213 -14.43 13.17 -9.49
C PRO A 213 -13.97 14.37 -8.64
N PHE A 214 -12.81 14.30 -8.00
CA PHE A 214 -12.20 15.39 -7.24
C PHE A 214 -11.33 16.23 -8.18
N SER A 215 -11.41 17.55 -7.98
CA SER A 215 -10.48 18.53 -8.53
C SER A 215 -9.05 18.39 -7.98
N ASP A 216 -8.77 17.36 -7.18
CA ASP A 216 -7.56 17.23 -6.38
C ASP A 216 -6.37 17.03 -7.31
N ALA A 217 -5.59 18.11 -7.44
CA ALA A 217 -4.47 18.17 -8.37
C ALA A 217 -3.27 17.31 -7.95
N ASP A 218 -3.33 16.70 -6.77
CA ASP A 218 -2.16 16.24 -6.02
C ASP A 218 -2.21 14.76 -5.60
N ILE A 219 -3.04 13.92 -6.24
CA ILE A 219 -2.91 12.47 -6.10
C ILE A 219 -1.55 12.06 -6.69
N ASN A 220 -0.73 11.40 -5.88
CA ASN A 220 0.56 10.87 -6.30
C ASN A 220 0.63 9.34 -6.26
N THR A 221 -0.35 8.68 -5.62
CA THR A 221 -0.37 7.23 -5.45
C THR A 221 -1.79 6.69 -5.54
N ALA A 222 -2.00 5.64 -6.33
CA ALA A 222 -3.20 4.81 -6.32
C ALA A 222 -3.00 3.61 -5.39
N LEU A 223 -3.96 3.33 -4.52
CA LEU A 223 -3.99 2.11 -3.72
C LEU A 223 -5.04 1.16 -4.33
N VAL A 224 -4.59 -0.02 -4.75
CA VAL A 224 -5.42 -0.94 -5.55
C VAL A 224 -5.31 -2.37 -5.05
N GLN A 225 -6.37 -3.14 -5.26
CA GLN A 225 -6.30 -4.59 -5.36
C GLN A 225 -6.06 -4.94 -6.83
N MET A 226 -4.94 -5.58 -7.12
CA MET A 226 -4.60 -6.04 -8.47
C MET A 226 -4.76 -7.56 -8.53
N THR A 227 -5.48 -8.06 -9.55
CA THR A 227 -5.67 -9.49 -9.77
C THR A 227 -5.14 -9.91 -11.13
N ALA A 228 -4.27 -10.93 -11.15
CA ALA A 228 -4.00 -11.71 -12.34
C ALA A 228 -5.06 -12.81 -12.45
N ALA A 229 -5.82 -12.81 -13.55
CA ALA A 229 -6.93 -13.71 -13.79
C ALA A 229 -6.66 -14.60 -15.01
N SER A 230 -7.02 -15.88 -14.88
CA SER A 230 -6.84 -16.92 -15.89
C SER A 230 -5.45 -16.93 -16.56
N PRO A 231 -4.35 -16.85 -15.80
CA PRO A 231 -3.01 -16.91 -16.40
C PRO A 231 -2.79 -18.24 -17.14
N THR A 232 -2.23 -18.15 -18.34
CA THR A 232 -1.98 -19.33 -19.20
C THR A 232 -0.60 -19.96 -18.97
N GLY A 233 0.25 -19.30 -18.18
CA GLY A 233 1.60 -19.74 -17.79
C GLY A 233 2.02 -19.08 -16.48
N ASN A 234 3.24 -19.38 -16.02
CA ASN A 234 3.81 -18.73 -14.84
C ASN A 234 4.32 -17.34 -15.20
N GLY A 235 4.27 -16.41 -14.26
CA GLY A 235 4.69 -15.03 -14.47
C GLY A 235 4.42 -14.15 -13.26
N TYR A 236 4.60 -12.85 -13.43
CA TYR A 236 4.35 -11.86 -12.38
C TYR A 236 3.87 -10.54 -12.98
N LEU A 237 3.21 -9.74 -12.15
CA LEU A 237 2.80 -8.38 -12.49
C LEU A 237 3.73 -7.36 -11.84
N GLN A 238 3.98 -6.27 -12.54
CA GLN A 238 4.68 -5.09 -12.03
C GLN A 238 3.86 -3.85 -12.32
N ALA A 239 3.93 -2.84 -11.46
CA ALA A 239 3.23 -1.58 -11.66
C ALA A 239 4.08 -0.38 -11.26
N TRP A 240 4.03 0.68 -12.04
CA TRP A 240 4.73 1.95 -11.79
C TRP A 240 4.03 3.10 -12.51
N ASP A 241 4.46 4.33 -12.28
CA ASP A 241 3.85 5.55 -12.84
C ASP A 241 3.97 5.71 -14.36
N GLY A 242 4.69 4.82 -15.06
CA GLY A 242 4.92 4.90 -16.49
C GLY A 242 5.87 6.02 -16.95
N ARG A 243 6.56 6.73 -16.04
CA ARG A 243 7.50 7.80 -16.42
C ARG A 243 8.78 7.24 -17.05
N THR A 244 9.22 6.07 -16.60
CA THR A 244 10.35 5.33 -17.18
C THR A 244 9.87 4.17 -18.05
N THR A 245 10.65 3.83 -19.07
CA THR A 245 10.44 2.60 -19.85
C THR A 245 10.93 1.36 -19.11
N THR A 246 11.86 1.52 -18.16
CA THR A 246 12.36 0.44 -17.30
C THR A 246 11.34 0.12 -16.20
N PRO A 247 10.80 -1.11 -16.13
CA PRO A 247 9.95 -1.54 -15.03
C PRO A 247 10.72 -1.57 -13.69
N PRO A 248 10.02 -1.44 -12.55
CA PRO A 248 10.67 -1.54 -11.24
C PRO A 248 11.23 -2.97 -11.01
N PRO A 249 12.18 -3.18 -10.08
CA PRO A 249 12.73 -4.51 -9.81
C PRO A 249 11.81 -5.40 -8.94
N THR A 250 10.68 -4.86 -8.46
CA THR A 250 9.71 -5.57 -7.61
C THR A 250 8.52 -6.11 -8.42
N SER A 251 7.89 -7.17 -7.91
CA SER A 251 6.63 -7.72 -8.41
C SER A 251 5.49 -7.34 -7.49
N VAL A 252 4.35 -6.90 -8.02
CA VAL A 252 3.09 -6.71 -7.27
C VAL A 252 2.56 -8.05 -6.76
N LEU A 253 2.56 -9.05 -7.65
CA LEU A 253 2.12 -10.41 -7.39
C LEU A 253 2.81 -11.37 -8.37
N ASN A 254 2.85 -12.64 -7.99
CA ASN A 254 3.42 -13.72 -8.79
C ASN A 254 2.34 -14.78 -8.98
N PHE A 255 2.17 -15.27 -10.20
CA PHE A 255 1.10 -16.19 -10.57
C PHE A 255 1.65 -17.42 -11.29
N ARG A 256 0.86 -18.49 -11.23
CA ARG A 256 1.09 -19.73 -11.98
C ARG A 256 -0.08 -19.99 -12.91
N ARG A 257 0.14 -20.83 -13.92
CA ARG A 257 -0.91 -21.25 -14.85
C ARG A 257 -2.17 -21.71 -14.10
N GLY A 258 -3.30 -21.09 -14.40
CA GLY A 258 -4.60 -21.40 -13.80
C GLY A 258 -4.85 -20.83 -12.40
N GLU A 259 -3.86 -20.18 -11.78
CA GLU A 259 -4.02 -19.59 -10.44
C GLU A 259 -4.47 -18.13 -10.56
N ASN A 260 -5.73 -17.84 -10.20
CA ASN A 260 -6.14 -16.45 -9.98
C ASN A 260 -5.51 -15.97 -8.66
N ILE A 261 -4.77 -14.86 -8.71
CA ILE A 261 -4.12 -14.30 -7.52
C ILE A 261 -4.39 -12.79 -7.44
N ALA A 262 -4.69 -12.32 -6.23
CA ALA A 262 -4.90 -10.91 -5.94
C ALA A 262 -3.88 -10.42 -4.89
N SER A 263 -3.43 -9.19 -5.03
CA SER A 263 -2.53 -8.53 -4.09
C SER A 263 -2.84 -7.04 -3.98
N PHE A 264 -2.82 -6.53 -2.75
CA PHE A 264 -2.89 -5.10 -2.48
C PHE A 264 -1.55 -4.43 -2.83
N VAL A 265 -1.59 -3.23 -3.41
CA VAL A 265 -0.37 -2.46 -3.66
C VAL A 265 -0.67 -0.96 -3.77
N ALA A 266 0.30 -0.14 -3.35
CA ALA A 266 0.36 1.28 -3.67
C ALA A 266 1.21 1.49 -4.93
N VAL A 267 0.63 2.10 -5.95
CA VAL A 267 1.28 2.37 -7.23
C VAL A 267 1.41 3.87 -7.40
N PRO A 268 2.62 4.42 -7.54
CA PRO A 268 2.79 5.81 -7.92
C PRO A 268 2.06 6.11 -9.23
N VAL A 269 1.41 7.27 -9.32
CA VAL A 269 0.66 7.68 -10.52
C VAL A 269 1.22 8.97 -11.11
N ARG A 270 0.84 9.24 -12.36
CA ARG A 270 1.04 10.54 -13.00
C ARG A 270 -0.29 11.15 -13.39
N LYS A 271 -0.42 12.45 -13.20
CA LYS A 271 -1.52 13.25 -13.72
C LYS A 271 -1.29 13.53 -15.19
N VAL A 272 -2.28 13.28 -16.03
CA VAL A 272 -2.21 13.52 -17.50
C VAL A 272 -3.22 14.55 -17.99
N ALA A 273 -4.29 14.78 -17.24
CA ALA A 273 -5.22 15.89 -17.43
C ALA A 273 -5.86 16.27 -16.08
N ALA A 274 -6.69 17.30 -16.05
CA ALA A 274 -7.44 17.65 -14.84
C ALA A 274 -8.32 16.45 -14.39
N GLY A 275 -8.08 15.93 -13.18
CA GLY A 275 -8.81 14.78 -12.64
C GLY A 275 -8.45 13.42 -13.26
N VAL A 276 -7.53 13.36 -14.24
CA VAL A 276 -7.15 12.12 -14.94
C VAL A 276 -5.74 11.71 -14.56
N PHE A 277 -5.62 10.48 -14.07
CA PHE A 277 -4.36 9.88 -13.62
C PHE A 277 -4.11 8.55 -14.31
N GLU A 278 -2.86 8.14 -14.36
CA GLU A 278 -2.48 6.85 -14.91
C GLU A 278 -1.27 6.22 -14.24
N PHE A 279 -1.18 4.91 -14.40
CA PHE A 279 -0.02 4.08 -14.12
C PHE A 279 0.07 2.96 -15.16
N THR A 280 1.24 2.35 -15.25
CA THR A 280 1.54 1.27 -16.19
C THR A 280 1.63 -0.05 -15.43
N VAL A 281 1.01 -1.09 -15.98
CA VAL A 281 1.16 -2.47 -15.54
C VAL A 281 1.94 -3.26 -16.59
N ARG A 282 2.90 -4.08 -16.16
CA ARG A 282 3.58 -5.07 -17.00
C ARG A 282 3.19 -6.47 -16.54
N ALA A 283 2.90 -7.35 -17.49
CA ALA A 283 2.81 -8.78 -17.24
C ALA A 283 4.03 -9.49 -17.83
N THR A 284 4.56 -10.48 -17.12
CA THR A 284 5.65 -11.34 -17.61
C THR A 284 5.15 -12.78 -17.80
N GLY A 285 5.88 -13.56 -18.60
CA GLY A 285 5.55 -14.98 -18.78
C GLY A 285 4.25 -15.22 -19.55
N GLY A 286 3.40 -16.12 -19.04
CA GLY A 286 2.16 -16.52 -19.74
C GLY A 286 1.10 -15.42 -19.75
N PRO A 287 0.38 -15.20 -20.88
CA PRO A 287 -0.73 -14.25 -20.94
C PRO A 287 -1.72 -14.38 -19.79
N THR A 288 -2.12 -13.24 -19.21
CA THR A 288 -3.09 -13.18 -18.10
C THR A 288 -4.01 -11.97 -18.24
N HIS A 289 -5.26 -12.10 -17.80
CA HIS A 289 -6.13 -10.94 -17.64
C HIS A 289 -5.73 -10.14 -16.41
N ILE A 290 -5.87 -8.83 -16.48
CA ILE A 290 -5.62 -7.93 -15.37
C ILE A 290 -6.96 -7.33 -14.94
N VAL A 291 -7.23 -7.44 -13.65
CA VAL A 291 -8.38 -6.80 -13.00
C VAL A 291 -7.83 -5.87 -11.93
N ILE A 292 -8.35 -4.65 -11.87
CA ILE A 292 -7.92 -3.65 -10.90
C ILE A 292 -9.16 -3.06 -10.24
N ASP A 293 -9.20 -3.23 -8.94
CA ASP A 293 -10.20 -2.66 -8.07
C ASP A 293 -9.55 -1.55 -7.23
N SER A 294 -10.12 -0.35 -7.25
CA SER A 294 -9.66 0.79 -6.46
C SER A 294 -9.93 0.55 -4.99
N VAL A 295 -8.94 0.78 -4.13
CA VAL A 295 -9.06 0.72 -2.67
C VAL A 295 -8.87 2.11 -2.05
N GLY A 296 -8.25 3.04 -2.79
CA GLY A 296 -7.99 4.38 -2.28
C GLY A 296 -6.92 5.12 -3.07
N ASP A 297 -6.55 6.30 -2.58
CA ASP A 297 -5.49 7.15 -3.11
C ASP A 297 -4.69 7.81 -1.97
N ALA A 298 -3.48 8.27 -2.31
CA ALA A 298 -2.72 9.17 -1.47
C ALA A 298 -2.40 10.47 -2.23
N GLY A 299 -2.58 11.60 -1.55
CA GLY A 299 -2.29 12.92 -2.10
C GLY A 299 -2.31 14.02 -1.05
N ARG A 300 -2.14 15.27 -1.51
CA ARG A 300 -2.19 16.47 -0.67
C ARG A 300 -3.61 16.99 -0.54
N PHE A 301 -4.42 16.26 0.21
CA PHE A 301 -5.79 16.65 0.56
C PHE A 301 -6.07 16.27 2.01
N THR A 302 -7.22 16.69 2.53
CA THR A 302 -7.66 16.32 3.87
C THR A 302 -8.24 14.91 3.89
N ALA A 303 -7.48 13.96 4.42
CA ALA A 303 -7.85 12.56 4.60
C ALA A 303 -7.21 11.98 5.87
N ALA A 304 -6.87 10.68 5.86
CA ALA A 304 -6.41 9.97 7.04
C ALA A 304 -4.87 9.85 7.10
N THR A 305 -4.35 9.67 8.32
CA THR A 305 -2.93 9.37 8.57
C THR A 305 -2.78 8.01 9.25
N TYR A 306 -1.70 7.31 8.94
CA TYR A 306 -1.41 5.99 9.50
C TYR A 306 -0.99 6.07 10.97
N ARG A 307 -1.44 5.10 11.76
CA ARG A 307 -1.04 4.87 13.13
C ARG A 307 -0.63 3.41 13.28
N PRO A 308 0.67 3.13 13.46
CA PRO A 308 1.11 1.77 13.76
C PRO A 308 0.55 1.35 15.12
N ILE A 309 0.20 0.08 15.25
CA ILE A 309 -0.14 -0.55 16.54
C ILE A 309 0.69 -1.82 16.69
N THR A 310 0.78 -2.36 17.91
CA THR A 310 1.34 -3.69 18.09
C THR A 310 0.49 -4.71 17.33
N PRO A 311 1.08 -5.50 16.41
CA PRO A 311 0.32 -6.46 15.64
C PRO A 311 -0.46 -7.45 16.51
N TRP A 312 -1.69 -7.76 16.12
CA TRP A 312 -2.52 -8.71 16.85
C TRP A 312 -3.51 -9.43 15.94
N ARG A 313 -3.89 -10.65 16.34
CA ARG A 313 -4.85 -11.48 15.61
C ARG A 313 -6.27 -11.08 16.01
N PHE A 314 -6.90 -10.23 15.20
CA PHE A 314 -8.27 -9.78 15.42
C PHE A 314 -9.28 -10.87 15.11
N LEU A 315 -9.15 -11.49 13.93
CA LEU A 315 -10.04 -12.55 13.49
C LEU A 315 -9.25 -13.86 13.36
N ASP A 316 -9.75 -14.91 14.02
CA ASP A 316 -9.26 -16.28 13.83
C ASP A 316 -10.43 -17.26 13.88
N THR A 317 -11.01 -17.52 12.71
CA THR A 317 -12.18 -18.41 12.63
C THR A 317 -11.86 -19.87 12.93
N ARG A 318 -10.57 -20.25 13.07
CA ARG A 318 -10.16 -21.60 13.52
C ARG A 318 -10.45 -21.81 15.01
N ARG A 319 -10.50 -20.72 15.77
CA ARG A 319 -10.84 -20.73 17.21
C ARG A 319 -12.35 -20.64 17.44
N THR A 320 -13.12 -20.46 16.37
CA THR A 320 -14.58 -20.46 16.35
C THR A 320 -15.03 -21.49 15.31
N SER A 321 -15.96 -21.14 14.42
CA SER A 321 -16.36 -21.95 13.27
C SER A 321 -15.82 -21.37 11.96
N ALA A 322 -15.51 -22.26 11.00
CA ALA A 322 -15.30 -21.88 9.61
C ALA A 322 -16.54 -21.16 9.04
N LEU A 323 -16.32 -20.22 8.11
CA LEU A 323 -17.42 -19.60 7.37
C LEU A 323 -17.95 -20.64 6.38
N LYS A 324 -19.27 -20.87 6.38
CA LYS A 324 -19.94 -21.73 5.39
C LYS A 324 -19.67 -21.25 3.96
N ALA A 325 -19.82 -22.14 2.98
CA ALA A 325 -19.75 -21.79 1.57
C ALA A 325 -20.68 -20.61 1.26
N ARG A 326 -20.20 -19.63 0.49
CA ARG A 326 -20.96 -18.45 0.07
C ARG A 326 -21.60 -17.65 1.21
N SER A 327 -21.05 -17.72 2.42
CA SER A 327 -21.58 -17.00 3.58
C SER A 327 -20.76 -15.76 3.93
N THR A 328 -21.41 -14.85 4.66
CA THR A 328 -20.83 -13.60 5.15
C THR A 328 -20.88 -13.58 6.67
N LEU A 329 -19.81 -13.08 7.28
CA LEU A 329 -19.71 -12.72 8.68
C LEU A 329 -19.61 -11.19 8.78
N SER A 330 -20.38 -10.59 9.68
CA SER A 330 -20.16 -9.21 10.12
C SER A 330 -19.67 -9.24 11.57
N ILE A 331 -18.57 -8.55 11.85
CA ILE A 331 -17.92 -8.57 13.15
C ILE A 331 -17.55 -7.14 13.56
N ALA A 332 -17.76 -6.81 14.84
CA ALA A 332 -17.35 -5.54 15.40
C ALA A 332 -15.87 -5.58 15.81
N VAL A 333 -15.09 -4.60 15.35
CA VAL A 333 -13.71 -4.42 15.79
C VAL A 333 -13.71 -3.76 17.17
N PRO A 334 -13.14 -4.40 18.21
CA PRO A 334 -13.19 -3.88 19.57
C PRO A 334 -12.33 -2.63 19.71
N ALA A 335 -12.64 -1.81 20.72
CA ALA A 335 -11.76 -0.72 21.15
C ALA A 335 -10.61 -1.20 22.06
N ALA A 336 -10.62 -2.48 22.46
CA ALA A 336 -9.63 -3.07 23.36
C ALA A 336 -8.19 -2.92 22.82
N ALA A 337 -7.24 -2.79 23.74
CA ALA A 337 -5.80 -2.66 23.46
C ALA A 337 -5.46 -1.53 22.46
N ASN A 338 -6.24 -0.45 22.45
CA ASN A 338 -6.12 0.64 21.48
C ASN A 338 -6.15 0.14 20.02
N ALA A 339 -6.90 -0.92 19.71
CA ALA A 339 -7.09 -1.36 18.33
C ALA A 339 -7.89 -0.32 17.52
N ARG A 340 -8.89 0.31 18.15
CA ARG A 340 -9.78 1.30 17.53
C ARG A 340 -9.99 2.52 18.43
N THR A 341 -10.01 3.70 17.82
CA THR A 341 -10.37 5.01 18.40
C THR A 341 -11.61 5.57 17.70
N ALA A 342 -12.17 6.67 18.23
CA ALA A 342 -13.28 7.37 17.58
C ALA A 342 -12.92 7.91 16.17
N ASN A 343 -11.63 8.19 15.94
CA ASN A 343 -11.11 8.68 14.66
C ASN A 343 -10.70 7.56 13.70
N THR A 344 -10.81 6.29 14.10
CA THR A 344 -10.40 5.18 13.23
C THR A 344 -11.36 5.05 12.05
N TRP A 345 -10.83 5.22 10.85
CA TRP A 345 -11.55 5.05 9.60
C TRP A 345 -11.33 3.65 9.00
N THR A 346 -10.08 3.19 9.05
CA THR A 346 -9.66 1.96 8.36
C THR A 346 -8.78 1.12 9.26
N MET A 347 -8.97 -0.20 9.22
CA MET A 347 -8.02 -1.16 9.79
C MET A 347 -7.07 -1.67 8.71
N VAL A 348 -5.78 -1.71 9.02
CA VAL A 348 -4.73 -2.20 8.13
C VAL A 348 -4.15 -3.48 8.71
N GLY A 349 -4.01 -4.49 7.86
CA GLY A 349 -3.48 -5.78 8.30
C GLY A 349 -3.24 -6.75 7.16
N ASN A 350 -3.03 -8.00 7.53
CA ASN A 350 -2.90 -9.10 6.58
C ASN A 350 -4.10 -10.05 6.71
N ALA A 351 -4.86 -10.17 5.62
CA ALA A 351 -6.01 -11.06 5.54
C ALA A 351 -5.56 -12.42 5.00
N THR A 352 -5.88 -13.50 5.69
CA THR A 352 -5.53 -14.86 5.26
C THR A 352 -6.79 -15.70 5.08
N MET A 353 -6.93 -16.31 3.91
CA MET A 353 -7.90 -17.37 3.69
C MET A 353 -7.18 -18.73 3.72
N ILE A 354 -7.64 -19.60 4.60
CA ILE A 354 -7.24 -21.00 4.71
C ILE A 354 -8.31 -21.79 3.98
N ALA A 355 -8.02 -22.14 2.72
CA ALA A 355 -8.96 -22.84 1.88
C ALA A 355 -9.18 -24.27 2.38
N GLY A 356 -10.44 -24.69 2.42
CA GLY A 356 -10.80 -26.10 2.55
C GLY A 356 -10.63 -26.84 1.22
N SER A 357 -11.60 -27.71 0.91
CA SER A 357 -11.60 -28.56 -0.28
C SER A 357 -11.96 -27.86 -1.60
N SER A 358 -12.17 -26.53 -1.60
CA SER A 358 -12.61 -25.78 -2.78
C SER A 358 -11.80 -24.50 -2.95
N SER A 359 -11.39 -24.22 -4.19
CA SER A 359 -10.83 -22.91 -4.57
C SER A 359 -11.88 -21.82 -4.38
N GLY A 360 -11.42 -20.60 -4.08
CA GLY A 360 -12.32 -19.46 -3.92
C GLY A 360 -11.57 -18.20 -3.51
N TYR A 361 -12.31 -17.28 -2.91
CA TYR A 361 -11.80 -15.99 -2.51
C TYR A 361 -12.40 -15.53 -1.18
N SER A 362 -11.74 -14.59 -0.54
CA SER A 362 -12.31 -13.81 0.56
C SER A 362 -12.50 -12.35 0.16
N LEU A 363 -13.48 -11.69 0.77
CA LEU A 363 -13.66 -10.23 0.69
C LEU A 363 -13.67 -9.66 2.09
N PHE A 364 -13.05 -8.50 2.23
CA PHE A 364 -13.11 -7.63 3.38
C PHE A 364 -13.62 -6.26 2.95
N TRP A 365 -14.61 -5.72 3.66
CA TRP A 365 -15.22 -4.42 3.37
C TRP A 365 -15.87 -3.81 4.62
N SER A 366 -16.39 -2.60 4.48
CA SER A 366 -17.16 -1.94 5.52
C SER A 366 -18.45 -2.70 5.87
N GLY A 367 -18.47 -3.30 7.06
CA GLY A 367 -19.58 -4.14 7.49
C GLY A 367 -20.89 -3.35 7.59
N GLY A 368 -22.00 -3.95 7.16
CA GLY A 368 -23.30 -3.27 7.11
C GLY A 368 -23.58 -2.53 5.79
N LEU A 369 -22.59 -2.36 4.91
CA LEU A 369 -22.80 -1.93 3.53
C LEU A 369 -22.92 -3.11 2.56
N PRO A 370 -23.50 -2.89 1.36
CA PRO A 370 -23.54 -3.89 0.30
C PRO A 370 -22.14 -4.45 -0.02
N ARG A 371 -22.06 -5.77 -0.15
CA ARG A 371 -20.80 -6.46 -0.43
C ARG A 371 -20.23 -6.03 -1.80
N PRO A 372 -18.95 -5.62 -1.89
CA PRO A 372 -18.29 -5.31 -3.16
C PRO A 372 -18.00 -6.58 -3.99
N ILE A 373 -17.45 -6.40 -5.20
CA ILE A 373 -17.13 -7.51 -6.12
C ILE A 373 -15.63 -7.85 -6.17
N ALA A 374 -14.79 -7.07 -5.50
CA ALA A 374 -13.34 -7.24 -5.50
C ALA A 374 -12.90 -8.23 -4.41
N SER A 375 -12.12 -9.24 -4.78
CA SER A 375 -11.51 -10.18 -3.84
C SER A 375 -10.34 -9.54 -3.11
N THR A 376 -10.26 -9.75 -1.79
CA THR A 376 -9.06 -9.43 -0.99
C THR A 376 -8.01 -10.53 -1.14
N THR A 377 -8.42 -11.79 -1.06
CA THR A 377 -7.53 -12.94 -1.26
C THR A 377 -8.13 -13.92 -2.24
N ASN A 378 -7.33 -14.50 -3.11
CA ASN A 378 -7.72 -15.65 -3.94
C ASN A 378 -6.90 -16.86 -3.51
N THR A 379 -7.54 -18.02 -3.39
CA THR A 379 -6.90 -19.25 -2.94
C THR A 379 -7.38 -20.46 -3.72
N MET A 380 -6.48 -21.41 -3.94
CA MET A 380 -6.85 -22.72 -4.47
C MET A 380 -7.24 -23.69 -3.36
N ALA A 381 -7.94 -24.76 -3.73
CA ALA A 381 -8.25 -25.85 -2.80
C ALA A 381 -6.97 -26.34 -2.07
N GLY A 382 -7.06 -26.47 -0.74
CA GLY A 382 -5.95 -26.89 0.12
C GLY A 382 -4.81 -25.87 0.30
N GLN A 383 -4.95 -24.64 -0.19
CA GLN A 383 -3.93 -23.61 -0.03
C GLN A 383 -4.31 -22.54 0.99
N ASN A 384 -3.29 -22.08 1.73
CA ASN A 384 -3.37 -20.86 2.51
C ASN A 384 -2.83 -19.71 1.66
N ARG A 385 -3.56 -18.61 1.63
CA ARG A 385 -3.15 -17.39 0.92
C ARG A 385 -3.45 -16.18 1.77
N ALA A 386 -2.45 -15.32 1.87
CA ALA A 386 -2.55 -14.04 2.54
C ALA A 386 -2.41 -12.89 1.55
N SER A 387 -3.11 -11.78 1.82
CA SER A 387 -2.96 -10.52 1.11
C SER A 387 -3.08 -9.37 2.09
N GLY A 388 -2.24 -8.35 1.93
CA GLY A 388 -2.40 -7.09 2.63
C GLY A 388 -3.79 -6.52 2.38
N ALA A 389 -4.37 -5.92 3.42
CA ALA A 389 -5.70 -5.35 3.35
C ALA A 389 -5.76 -4.05 4.15
N ALA A 390 -6.36 -3.03 3.53
CA ALA A 390 -6.84 -1.83 4.20
C ALA A 390 -8.37 -1.85 4.08
N VAL A 391 -9.07 -1.96 5.22
CA VAL A 391 -10.51 -2.21 5.26
C VAL A 391 -11.20 -1.09 6.02
N VAL A 392 -12.10 -0.37 5.34
CA VAL A 392 -12.93 0.66 5.98
C VAL A 392 -13.85 0.01 7.01
N LEU A 393 -14.05 0.69 8.15
CA LEU A 393 -15.00 0.24 9.16
C LEU A 393 -16.38 0.80 8.87
N GLY A 394 -17.36 -0.09 8.73
CA GLY A 394 -18.76 0.28 8.56
C GLY A 394 -19.38 0.79 9.85
N TYR A 395 -20.40 1.64 9.69
CA TYR A 395 -21.10 2.30 10.77
C TYR A 395 -22.06 1.33 11.49
N ASP A 396 -21.92 1.24 12.82
CA ASP A 396 -22.91 0.58 13.67
C ASP A 396 -23.89 1.62 14.24
N PRO A 397 -25.18 1.60 13.83
CA PRO A 397 -26.18 2.54 14.32
C PRO A 397 -26.50 2.37 15.81
N THR A 398 -26.25 1.20 16.39
CA THR A 398 -26.54 0.94 17.81
C THR A 398 -25.58 1.67 18.75
N THR A 399 -24.34 1.89 18.32
CA THR A 399 -23.32 2.58 19.12
C THR A 399 -22.84 3.90 18.50
N ALA A 400 -23.43 4.31 17.38
CA ALA A 400 -23.02 5.48 16.60
C ALA A 400 -21.51 5.54 16.29
N GLN A 401 -20.93 4.41 15.88
CA GLN A 401 -19.48 4.28 15.65
C GLN A 401 -19.16 3.46 14.41
N ASN A 402 -18.13 3.87 13.68
CA ASN A 402 -17.49 3.04 12.66
C ASN A 402 -16.72 1.92 13.34
N LYS A 403 -17.22 0.69 13.22
CA LYS A 403 -16.61 -0.48 13.86
C LYS A 403 -16.90 -1.82 13.17
N LEU A 404 -17.75 -1.87 12.16
CA LEU A 404 -18.17 -3.13 11.55
C LEU A 404 -17.23 -3.52 10.41
N LEU A 405 -16.77 -4.76 10.42
CA LEU A 405 -16.00 -5.39 9.36
C LEU A 405 -16.84 -6.50 8.73
N GLY A 406 -17.04 -6.44 7.42
CA GLY A 406 -17.66 -7.51 6.64
C GLY A 406 -16.61 -8.47 6.10
N VAL A 407 -16.86 -9.78 6.21
CA VAL A 407 -16.00 -10.84 5.68
C VAL A 407 -16.85 -11.85 4.91
N HIS A 408 -16.46 -12.18 3.69
CA HIS A 408 -17.19 -13.13 2.84
C HIS A 408 -16.32 -14.33 2.47
N ASN A 409 -16.87 -15.54 2.57
CA ASN A 409 -16.30 -16.74 1.97
C ASN A 409 -16.92 -17.01 0.60
N GLY A 410 -16.17 -16.71 -0.46
CA GLY A 410 -16.56 -16.94 -1.85
C GLY A 410 -16.18 -18.31 -2.41
N SER A 411 -15.81 -19.29 -1.58
CA SER A 411 -15.57 -20.66 -2.05
C SER A 411 -16.84 -21.51 -2.04
N GLY A 412 -16.78 -22.65 -2.74
CA GLY A 412 -17.85 -23.67 -2.74
C GLY A 412 -17.87 -24.55 -1.48
N ALA A 413 -16.92 -24.37 -0.56
CA ALA A 413 -16.79 -25.13 0.67
C ALA A 413 -16.70 -24.21 1.89
N ALA A 414 -16.71 -24.77 3.09
CA ALA A 414 -16.35 -24.01 4.27
C ALA A 414 -14.86 -23.63 4.23
N ALA A 415 -14.52 -22.43 4.71
CA ALA A 415 -13.15 -21.95 4.77
C ALA A 415 -12.91 -21.15 6.06
N HIS A 416 -11.68 -21.21 6.56
CA HIS A 416 -11.27 -20.35 7.65
C HIS A 416 -10.68 -19.05 7.09
N VAL A 417 -11.00 -17.96 7.75
CA VAL A 417 -10.45 -16.63 7.52
C VAL A 417 -9.78 -16.13 8.78
N LEU A 418 -8.63 -15.49 8.61
CA LEU A 418 -7.88 -14.79 9.64
C LEU A 418 -7.67 -13.34 9.20
N PHE A 419 -7.57 -12.43 10.17
CA PHE A 419 -7.14 -11.05 9.92
C PHE A 419 -6.24 -10.59 11.06
N ASP A 420 -4.98 -10.37 10.72
CA ASP A 420 -3.93 -9.91 11.63
C ASP A 420 -3.73 -8.41 11.40
N ILE A 421 -4.13 -7.57 12.36
CA ILE A 421 -4.09 -6.10 12.24
C ILE A 421 -2.72 -5.59 12.68
N SER A 422 -2.09 -4.73 11.87
CA SER A 422 -0.79 -4.10 12.15
C SER A 422 -0.85 -2.59 12.33
N GLY A 423 -1.99 -1.97 12.00
CA GLY A 423 -2.19 -0.54 12.14
C GLY A 423 -3.57 -0.10 11.75
N ARG A 424 -3.77 1.22 11.72
CA ARG A 424 -5.01 1.85 11.29
C ARG A 424 -4.76 3.18 10.62
N PHE A 425 -5.72 3.62 9.81
CA PHE A 425 -5.79 5.01 9.38
C PHE A 425 -6.78 5.78 10.26
N GLU A 426 -6.34 6.91 10.79
CA GLU A 426 -7.15 7.84 11.57
C GLU A 426 -7.47 9.08 10.75
N ALA A 427 -8.75 9.44 10.71
CA ALA A 427 -9.27 10.63 10.05
C ALA A 427 -9.88 11.57 11.10
N SER A 428 -9.62 12.87 10.98
CA SER A 428 -10.39 13.86 11.74
C SER A 428 -11.86 13.82 11.31
N PRO A 429 -12.82 14.32 12.13
CA PRO A 429 -14.22 14.40 11.71
C PRO A 429 -14.42 15.13 10.37
N ALA A 430 -13.66 16.21 10.15
CA ALA A 430 -13.68 16.94 8.88
C ALA A 430 -13.15 16.10 7.71
N ALA A 431 -12.08 15.33 7.93
CA ALA A 431 -11.53 14.41 6.94
C ALA A 431 -12.53 13.29 6.60
N GLY A 432 -13.16 12.66 7.61
CA GLY A 432 -14.16 11.62 7.40
C GLY A 432 -15.35 12.10 6.56
N ALA A 433 -15.82 13.33 6.78
CA ALA A 433 -16.88 13.93 5.98
C ALA A 433 -16.47 14.21 4.52
N ALA A 434 -15.20 14.53 4.28
CA ALA A 434 -14.65 14.70 2.93
C ALA A 434 -14.51 13.34 2.22
N MET A 435 -13.98 12.33 2.90
CA MET A 435 -13.73 10.98 2.39
C MET A 435 -15.00 10.22 2.00
N ALA A 436 -16.09 10.38 2.75
CA ALA A 436 -17.37 9.74 2.43
C ALA A 436 -17.94 10.11 1.04
N LYS A 437 -17.43 11.16 0.39
CA LYS A 437 -17.88 11.63 -0.93
C LYS A 437 -17.02 11.08 -2.07
N ARG A 438 -16.01 10.23 -1.81
CA ARG A 438 -14.85 10.05 -2.71
C ARG A 438 -14.77 8.76 -3.57
N ALA A 439 -15.77 8.44 -4.40
CA ALA A 439 -15.76 7.23 -5.26
C ALA A 439 -15.11 7.43 -6.67
N TRP A 440 -14.39 6.43 -7.19
CA TRP A 440 -13.65 6.45 -8.47
C TRP A 440 -14.52 6.15 -9.71
N ARG A 441 -14.13 6.63 -10.91
CA ARG A 441 -14.74 6.26 -12.22
C ARG A 441 -13.67 5.92 -13.28
N TYR A 442 -13.91 4.87 -14.08
CA TYR A 442 -13.01 4.45 -15.17
C TYR A 442 -13.31 5.17 -16.48
N VAL A 443 -12.26 5.54 -17.24
CA VAL A 443 -12.38 6.30 -18.50
C VAL A 443 -11.55 5.77 -19.67
N GLY A 444 -11.09 4.51 -19.60
CA GLY A 444 -10.51 3.80 -20.75
C GLY A 444 -9.04 3.38 -20.60
N SER A 445 -8.57 2.58 -21.55
CA SER A 445 -7.20 2.06 -21.70
C SER A 445 -6.60 2.57 -23.02
N ARG A 446 -5.27 2.64 -23.13
CA ARG A 446 -4.56 2.80 -24.42
C ARG A 446 -3.43 1.80 -24.53
#